data_AF-A0A9D1MSQ0-F1
#
_entry.id   AF-A0A9D1MSQ0-F1
#
_cell.length_a   1.000
_cell.length_b   1.000
_cell.length_c   1.000
_cell.angle_alpha   90.00
_cell.angle_beta   90.00
_cell.angle_gamma   90.00
#
_symmetry.space_group_name_H-M   'P 1'
#
loop_
_entity.id
_entity.type
_entity.pdbx_description
1 polymer ?
#
loop_
_entity_poly.entity_id
_entity_poly.type
_entity_poly.pdbx_seq_one_letter_code
_entity_poly.pdbx_strand_id
1 'polypeptide(L)'
;MGKKSGQFFFDKFSQAASISCEAAQAVYTFLKDYDPDQVEKRVAELHEIEHRGDEIKHEIMNELVRAFITPIEREDIIDLAQSIDNVTDAIEDIIIHYMFLGTADVRPESVQFSELLVRCCQTMQQLVTELQNFKKSKKLAQLVVELNNLEEQGDAIYIDAMTNLHRTEKDAVVVIALRDVFNYLERACDACEHVGDIVESVAIGNM
;
A
#
# COMPACT_ATOMS: atom_id res chain seq x y z
N MET A 1 -22.07 -3.69 -24.80
CA MET A 1 -21.59 -2.57 -23.96
C MET A 1 -21.01 -3.05 -22.62
N GLY A 2 -21.54 -4.08 -21.95
CA GLY A 2 -21.02 -4.56 -20.65
C GLY A 2 -19.55 -5.03 -20.62
N LYS A 3 -19.02 -5.63 -21.69
CA LYS A 3 -17.62 -6.12 -21.73
C LYS A 3 -16.55 -5.01 -21.69
N LYS A 4 -16.90 -3.78 -22.12
CA LYS A 4 -15.99 -2.62 -22.09
C LYS A 4 -15.96 -1.95 -20.71
N SER A 5 -17.10 -1.91 -20.01
CA SER A 5 -17.19 -1.34 -18.65
C SER A 5 -16.51 -2.26 -17.63
N GLY A 6 -16.62 -3.59 -17.77
CA GLY A 6 -15.90 -4.51 -16.90
C GLY A 6 -14.37 -4.40 -16.96
N GLN A 7 -13.81 -4.25 -18.17
CA GLN A 7 -12.36 -4.07 -18.34
C GLN A 7 -11.87 -2.76 -17.71
N PHE A 8 -12.67 -1.69 -17.80
CA PHE A 8 -12.34 -0.40 -17.20
C PHE A 8 -12.04 -0.51 -15.69
N PHE A 9 -12.90 -1.21 -14.92
CA PHE A 9 -12.68 -1.35 -13.48
C PHE A 9 -11.38 -2.09 -13.16
N PHE A 10 -11.13 -3.24 -13.80
CA PHE A 10 -9.91 -4.01 -13.58
C PHE A 10 -8.65 -3.25 -13.99
N ASP A 11 -8.69 -2.52 -15.12
CA ASP A 11 -7.59 -1.67 -15.55
C ASP A 11 -7.31 -0.57 -14.53
N LYS A 12 -8.37 0.07 -13.98
CA LYS A 12 -8.25 1.13 -12.99
C LYS A 12 -7.73 0.64 -11.64
N PHE A 13 -8.17 -0.52 -11.16
CA PHE A 13 -7.58 -1.13 -9.96
C PHE A 13 -6.09 -1.42 -10.15
N SER A 14 -5.72 -2.00 -11.30
CA SER A 14 -4.31 -2.27 -11.62
C SER A 14 -3.48 -0.98 -11.74
N GLN A 15 -4.09 0.11 -12.22
CA GLN A 15 -3.46 1.43 -12.29
C GLN A 15 -3.27 2.02 -10.89
N ALA A 16 -4.28 1.99 -10.03
CA ALA A 16 -4.18 2.44 -8.64
C ALA A 16 -3.10 1.65 -7.87
N ALA A 17 -3.07 0.32 -7.98
CA ALA A 17 -2.04 -0.50 -7.34
C ALA A 17 -0.62 -0.20 -7.86
N SER A 18 -0.49 0.24 -9.12
CA SER A 18 0.80 0.69 -9.66
C SER A 18 1.29 1.99 -9.03
N ILE A 19 0.36 2.88 -8.65
CA ILE A 19 0.67 4.12 -7.93
C ILE A 19 1.15 3.79 -6.52
N SER A 20 0.52 2.83 -5.83
CA SER A 20 1.01 2.36 -4.52
C SER A 20 2.44 1.79 -4.62
N CYS A 21 2.76 1.07 -5.70
CA CYS A 21 4.14 0.61 -5.96
C CYS A 21 5.12 1.78 -6.17
N GLU A 22 4.70 2.80 -6.91
CA GLU A 22 5.49 4.03 -7.12
C GLU A 22 5.77 4.74 -5.79
N ALA A 23 4.73 4.88 -4.94
CA ALA A 23 4.83 5.48 -3.62
C ALA A 23 5.79 4.72 -2.71
N ALA A 24 5.65 3.39 -2.62
CA ALA A 24 6.52 2.54 -1.80
C ALA A 24 7.99 2.64 -2.25
N GLN A 25 8.22 2.65 -3.57
CA GLN A 25 9.56 2.81 -4.13
C GLN A 25 10.16 4.19 -3.82
N ALA A 26 9.35 5.25 -3.85
CA ALA A 26 9.77 6.59 -3.47
C ALA A 26 10.19 6.64 -1.99
N VAL A 27 9.39 6.07 -1.08
CA VAL A 27 9.72 5.96 0.35
C VAL A 27 10.99 5.16 0.58
N TYR A 28 11.13 3.97 -0.02
CA TYR A 28 12.36 3.17 0.12
C TYR A 28 13.60 3.93 -0.35
N THR A 29 13.51 4.62 -1.48
CA THR A 29 14.63 5.43 -2.02
C THR A 29 14.97 6.58 -1.08
N PHE A 30 13.95 7.26 -0.55
CA PHE A 30 14.13 8.33 0.44
C PHE A 30 14.81 7.83 1.72
N LEU A 31 14.39 6.69 2.27
CA LEU A 31 14.98 6.15 3.50
C LEU A 31 16.40 5.64 3.29
N LYS A 32 16.70 5.07 2.12
CA LYS A 32 18.03 4.57 1.77
C LYS A 32 19.03 5.70 1.56
N ASP A 33 18.63 6.75 0.85
CA ASP A 33 19.46 7.90 0.50
C ASP A 33 18.99 9.13 1.30
N TYR A 34 18.76 8.95 2.60
CA TYR A 34 18.15 9.97 3.46
C TYR A 34 18.97 11.25 3.53
N ASP A 35 18.28 12.36 3.27
CA ASP A 35 18.79 13.71 3.38
C ASP A 35 17.74 14.57 4.10
N PRO A 36 18.02 15.04 5.34
CA PRO A 36 17.13 15.92 6.09
C PRO A 36 16.71 17.17 5.34
N ASP A 37 17.58 17.70 4.46
CA ASP A 37 17.30 18.92 3.69
C ASP A 37 16.33 18.67 2.52
N GLN A 38 16.05 17.40 2.18
CA GLN A 38 15.15 17.03 1.10
C GLN A 38 13.76 16.59 1.60
N VAL A 39 13.53 16.46 2.91
CA VAL A 39 12.29 15.87 3.46
C VAL A 39 11.05 16.58 2.93
N GLU A 40 10.98 17.93 3.02
CA GLU A 40 9.82 18.69 2.54
C GLU A 40 9.54 18.48 1.05
N LYS A 41 10.61 18.43 0.24
CA LYS A 41 10.48 18.17 -1.20
C LYS A 41 9.95 16.77 -1.46
N ARG A 42 10.43 15.76 -0.72
CA ARG A 42 10.01 14.37 -0.87
C ARG A 42 8.57 14.15 -0.42
N VAL A 43 8.14 14.84 0.63
CA VAL A 43 6.73 14.87 1.06
C VAL A 43 5.86 15.42 -0.05
N ALA A 44 6.22 16.57 -0.64
CA ALA A 44 5.47 17.14 -1.75
C ALA A 44 5.43 16.21 -2.98
N GLU A 45 6.54 15.55 -3.31
CA GLU A 45 6.56 14.54 -4.39
C GLU A 45 5.62 13.35 -4.10
N LEU A 46 5.56 12.89 -2.84
CA LEU A 46 4.71 11.77 -2.44
C LEU A 46 3.22 12.17 -2.40
N HIS A 47 2.92 13.41 -2.02
CA HIS A 47 1.56 13.96 -2.07
C HIS A 47 1.02 14.00 -3.51
N GLU A 48 1.85 14.33 -4.50
CA GLU A 48 1.46 14.25 -5.92
C GLU A 48 1.28 12.80 -6.41
N ILE A 49 1.91 11.81 -5.75
CA ILE A 49 1.67 10.39 -6.02
C ILE A 49 0.31 9.98 -5.43
N GLU A 50 0.03 10.32 -4.18
CA GLU A 50 -1.26 10.08 -3.51
C GLU A 50 -2.41 10.72 -4.28
N HIS A 51 -2.27 11.98 -4.69
CA HIS A 51 -3.34 12.68 -5.41
C HIS A 51 -3.72 11.98 -6.72
N ARG A 52 -2.75 11.41 -7.44
CA ARG A 52 -3.03 10.60 -8.64
C ARG A 52 -3.77 9.30 -8.31
N GLY A 53 -3.53 8.72 -7.12
CA GLY A 53 -4.26 7.58 -6.59
C GLY A 53 -5.74 7.92 -6.36
N ASP A 54 -6.00 9.00 -5.62
CA ASP A 54 -7.36 9.47 -5.31
C ASP A 54 -8.13 9.85 -6.59
N GLU A 55 -7.48 10.48 -7.58
CA GLU A 55 -8.07 10.73 -8.89
C GLU A 55 -8.59 9.44 -9.56
N ILE A 56 -7.82 8.34 -9.51
CA ILE A 56 -8.24 7.05 -10.08
C ILE A 56 -9.43 6.48 -9.31
N LYS A 57 -9.41 6.55 -7.98
CA LYS A 57 -10.54 6.13 -7.14
C LYS A 57 -11.80 6.93 -7.48
N HIS A 58 -11.68 8.24 -7.64
CA HIS A 58 -12.78 9.10 -8.07
C HIS A 58 -13.31 8.72 -9.46
N GLU A 59 -12.44 8.39 -10.41
CA GLU A 59 -12.85 7.87 -11.72
C GLU A 59 -13.64 6.55 -11.60
N ILE A 60 -13.18 5.62 -10.75
CA ILE A 60 -13.89 4.36 -10.47
C ILE A 60 -15.29 4.64 -9.93
N MET A 61 -15.42 5.51 -8.92
CA MET A 61 -16.71 5.86 -8.31
C MET A 61 -17.65 6.52 -9.33
N ASN A 62 -17.13 7.43 -10.14
CA ASN A 62 -17.91 8.13 -11.16
C ASN A 62 -18.44 7.18 -12.25
N GLU A 63 -17.63 6.22 -12.69
CA GLU A 63 -18.07 5.20 -13.65
C GLU A 63 -19.09 4.25 -12.99
N LEU A 64 -18.88 3.86 -11.73
CA LEU A 64 -19.78 2.97 -11.00
C LEU A 64 -21.20 3.53 -10.89
N VAL A 65 -21.34 4.85 -10.65
CA VAL A 65 -22.65 5.54 -10.61
C VAL A 65 -23.40 5.44 -11.94
N ARG A 66 -22.67 5.44 -13.06
CA ARG A 66 -23.24 5.42 -14.42
C ARG A 66 -23.41 4.00 -14.97
N ALA A 67 -22.65 3.04 -14.45
CA ALA A 67 -22.62 1.66 -14.94
C ALA A 67 -23.92 0.92 -14.61
N PHE A 68 -24.66 0.52 -15.65
CA PHE A 68 -25.86 -0.30 -15.50
C PHE A 68 -25.54 -1.79 -15.19
N ILE A 69 -24.36 -2.26 -15.62
CA ILE A 69 -23.87 -3.63 -15.40
C ILE A 69 -22.43 -3.54 -14.94
N THR A 70 -22.08 -4.20 -13.84
CA THR A 70 -20.73 -4.28 -13.28
C THR A 70 -20.12 -5.68 -13.45
N PRO A 71 -18.77 -5.81 -13.47
CA PRO A 71 -18.10 -7.10 -13.64
C PRO A 71 -18.12 -8.00 -12.39
N ILE A 72 -18.23 -7.39 -11.21
CA ILE A 72 -18.37 -7.98 -9.87
C ILE A 72 -19.41 -7.16 -9.09
N GLU A 73 -19.66 -7.50 -7.82
CA GLU A 73 -20.62 -6.75 -7.00
C GLU A 73 -20.19 -5.29 -6.83
N ARG A 74 -21.17 -4.40 -6.66
CA ARG A 74 -20.87 -2.95 -6.55
C ARG A 74 -20.14 -2.61 -5.26
N GLU A 75 -20.46 -3.32 -4.19
CA GLU A 75 -19.82 -3.18 -2.88
C GLU A 75 -18.34 -3.59 -2.98
N ASP A 76 -18.05 -4.76 -3.57
CA ASP A 76 -16.69 -5.21 -3.89
C ASP A 76 -15.85 -4.16 -4.65
N ILE A 77 -16.44 -3.47 -5.63
CA ILE A 77 -15.75 -2.42 -6.39
C ILE A 77 -15.39 -1.23 -5.51
N ILE A 78 -16.30 -0.83 -4.61
CA ILE A 78 -16.10 0.28 -3.69
C ILE A 78 -15.01 -0.07 -2.68
N ASP A 79 -15.14 -1.23 -2.06
CA ASP A 79 -14.23 -1.70 -1.01
C ASP A 79 -12.82 -1.93 -1.55
N LEU A 80 -12.70 -2.52 -2.74
CA LEU A 80 -11.40 -2.71 -3.38
C LEU A 80 -10.74 -1.39 -3.79
N ALA A 81 -11.51 -0.44 -4.36
CA ALA A 81 -10.98 0.87 -4.70
C ALA A 81 -10.49 1.63 -3.46
N GLN A 82 -11.29 1.65 -2.38
CA GLN A 82 -10.93 2.31 -1.14
C GLN A 82 -9.73 1.64 -0.46
N SER A 83 -9.61 0.32 -0.53
CA SER A 83 -8.52 -0.39 0.12
C SER A 83 -7.19 -0.20 -0.60
N ILE A 84 -7.18 -0.15 -1.94
CA ILE A 84 -5.96 0.18 -2.70
C ILE A 84 -5.53 1.64 -2.43
N ASP A 85 -6.48 2.54 -2.31
CA ASP A 85 -6.26 3.95 -1.95
C ASP A 85 -5.62 4.07 -0.56
N ASN A 86 -6.20 3.39 0.45
CA ASN A 86 -5.66 3.35 1.81
C ASN A 86 -4.19 2.89 1.89
N VAL A 87 -3.74 2.03 0.98
CA VAL A 87 -2.32 1.63 0.89
C VAL A 87 -1.45 2.83 0.55
N THR A 88 -1.87 3.62 -0.44
CA THR A 88 -1.12 4.80 -0.90
C THR A 88 -1.09 5.88 0.19
N ASP A 89 -2.21 6.13 0.85
CA ASP A 89 -2.32 7.05 1.99
C ASP A 89 -1.40 6.63 3.14
N ALA A 90 -1.42 5.34 3.50
CA ALA A 90 -0.57 4.82 4.57
C ALA A 90 0.93 4.95 4.24
N ILE A 91 1.30 4.80 2.96
CA ILE A 91 2.68 5.03 2.50
C ILE A 91 3.05 6.51 2.60
N GLU A 92 2.14 7.42 2.25
CA GLU A 92 2.36 8.86 2.38
C GLU A 92 2.65 9.26 3.83
N ASP A 93 1.85 8.75 4.77
CA ASP A 93 1.99 9.03 6.19
C ASP A 93 3.40 8.69 6.72
N ILE A 94 4.10 7.70 6.17
CA ILE A 94 5.46 7.33 6.57
C ILE A 94 6.41 8.53 6.43
N ILE A 95 6.40 9.20 5.27
CA ILE A 95 7.34 10.29 5.00
C ILE A 95 6.98 11.58 5.74
N ILE A 96 5.68 11.82 5.94
CA ILE A 96 5.17 12.95 6.72
C ILE A 96 5.74 12.89 8.14
N HIS A 97 5.82 11.69 8.73
CA HIS A 97 6.37 11.53 10.08
C HIS A 97 7.90 11.74 10.15
N TYR A 98 8.61 11.64 9.03
CA TYR A 98 10.01 12.07 8.94
C TYR A 98 10.20 13.59 8.96
N MET A 99 9.17 14.39 8.65
CA MET A 99 9.24 15.84 8.86
C MET A 99 9.41 16.21 10.34
N PHE A 100 8.86 15.39 11.24
CA PHE A 100 8.92 15.64 12.68
C PHE A 100 10.23 15.18 13.32
N LEU A 101 10.97 14.30 12.64
CA LEU A 101 12.25 13.72 13.12
C LEU A 101 13.42 14.71 13.04
N GLY A 102 13.29 15.82 12.31
CA GLY A 102 14.34 16.82 12.17
C GLY A 102 15.61 16.23 11.56
N THR A 103 16.74 16.28 12.29
CA THR A 103 18.04 15.74 11.84
C THR A 103 18.34 14.35 12.40
N ALA A 104 17.36 13.64 12.96
CA ALA A 104 17.58 12.29 13.45
C ALA A 104 17.84 11.34 12.28
N ASP A 105 18.83 10.47 12.43
CA ASP A 105 19.19 9.50 11.39
C ASP A 105 18.08 8.45 11.18
N VAL A 106 17.97 7.98 9.93
CA VAL A 106 17.12 6.83 9.58
C VAL A 106 17.70 5.57 10.23
N ARG A 107 16.82 4.80 10.89
CA ARG A 107 17.17 3.49 11.46
C ARG A 107 17.32 2.45 10.34
N PRO A 108 18.30 1.52 10.42
CA PRO A 108 18.42 0.42 9.45
C PRO A 108 17.13 -0.39 9.29
N GLU A 109 16.38 -0.56 10.37
CA GLU A 109 15.09 -1.24 10.39
C GLU A 109 14.06 -0.56 9.48
N SER A 110 14.05 0.78 9.40
CA SER A 110 13.15 1.52 8.50
C SER A 110 13.45 1.25 7.02
N VAL A 111 14.73 1.12 6.67
CA VAL A 111 15.16 0.78 5.29
C VAL A 111 14.79 -0.67 4.97
N GLN A 112 15.04 -1.60 5.89
CA GLN A 112 14.67 -3.00 5.72
C GLN A 112 13.15 -3.19 5.59
N PHE A 113 12.37 -2.49 6.39
CA PHE A 113 10.92 -2.58 6.37
C PHE A 113 10.35 -1.96 5.09
N SER A 114 10.84 -0.80 4.66
CA SER A 114 10.41 -0.20 3.39
C SER A 114 10.77 -1.05 2.17
N GLU A 115 11.89 -1.78 2.19
CA GLU A 115 12.22 -2.76 1.14
C GLU A 115 11.23 -3.94 1.10
N LEU A 116 10.76 -4.40 2.27
CA LEU A 116 9.68 -5.37 2.35
C LEU A 116 8.36 -4.79 1.82
N LEU A 117 8.01 -3.57 2.21
CA LEU A 117 6.79 -2.88 1.75
C LEU A 117 6.73 -2.75 0.23
N VAL A 118 7.87 -2.46 -0.43
CA VAL A 118 7.95 -2.47 -1.90
C VAL A 118 7.54 -3.84 -2.48
N ARG A 119 7.97 -4.94 -1.86
CA ARG A 119 7.58 -6.30 -2.28
C ARG A 119 6.11 -6.59 -2.00
N CYS A 120 5.55 -6.10 -0.88
CA CYS A 120 4.12 -6.19 -0.59
C CYS A 120 3.30 -5.50 -1.68
N CYS A 121 3.62 -4.24 -2.02
CA CYS A 121 2.91 -3.50 -3.07
C CYS A 121 3.02 -4.18 -4.44
N GLN A 122 4.21 -4.70 -4.80
CA GLN A 122 4.40 -5.42 -6.06
C GLN A 122 3.57 -6.71 -6.13
N THR A 123 3.46 -7.44 -5.02
CA THR A 123 2.67 -8.68 -4.94
C THR A 123 1.18 -8.35 -4.98
N MET A 124 0.74 -7.33 -4.25
CA MET A 124 -0.62 -6.78 -4.29
C MET A 124 -1.00 -6.32 -5.70
N GLN A 125 -0.10 -5.61 -6.41
CA GLN A 125 -0.34 -5.21 -7.80
C GLN A 125 -0.56 -6.42 -8.71
N GLN A 126 0.29 -7.45 -8.60
CA GLN A 126 0.13 -8.69 -9.38
C GLN A 126 -1.22 -9.37 -9.09
N LEU A 127 -1.61 -9.40 -7.81
CA LEU A 127 -2.87 -9.98 -7.35
C LEU A 127 -4.08 -9.23 -7.93
N VAL A 128 -4.11 -7.91 -7.80
CA VAL A 128 -5.16 -7.04 -8.35
C VAL A 128 -5.22 -7.12 -9.88
N THR A 129 -4.08 -7.15 -10.57
CA THR A 129 -4.05 -7.34 -12.04
C THR A 129 -4.62 -8.69 -12.46
N GLU A 130 -4.34 -9.74 -11.69
CA GLU A 130 -4.82 -11.10 -11.99
C GLU A 130 -6.32 -11.28 -11.67
N LEU A 131 -6.91 -10.41 -10.85
CA LEU A 131 -8.34 -10.45 -10.50
C LEU A 131 -9.24 -10.49 -11.74
N GLN A 132 -8.90 -9.82 -12.85
CA GLN A 132 -9.68 -9.90 -14.09
C GLN A 132 -9.87 -11.33 -14.64
N ASN A 133 -9.02 -12.28 -14.22
CA ASN A 133 -9.04 -13.69 -14.60
C ASN A 133 -9.63 -14.60 -13.52
N PHE A 134 -10.27 -14.07 -12.46
CA PHE A 134 -10.63 -14.82 -11.24
C PHE A 134 -11.36 -16.14 -11.48
N LYS A 135 -12.28 -16.20 -12.46
CA LYS A 135 -13.04 -17.43 -12.79
C LYS A 135 -12.20 -18.62 -13.28
N LYS A 136 -10.96 -18.37 -13.71
CA LYS A 136 -10.05 -19.39 -14.29
C LYS A 136 -8.63 -19.32 -13.75
N SER A 137 -8.34 -18.35 -12.88
CA SER A 137 -6.99 -18.14 -12.40
C SER A 137 -6.55 -19.31 -11.52
N LYS A 138 -5.29 -19.71 -11.69
CA LYS A 138 -4.61 -20.65 -10.79
C LYS A 138 -3.57 -19.95 -9.93
N LYS A 139 -3.41 -18.64 -10.10
CA LYS A 139 -2.36 -17.83 -9.48
C LYS A 139 -2.89 -17.01 -8.30
N LEU A 140 -4.17 -16.62 -8.30
CA LEU A 140 -4.75 -15.79 -7.23
C LEU A 140 -4.45 -16.34 -5.83
N ALA A 141 -4.79 -17.59 -5.56
CA ALA A 141 -4.54 -18.21 -4.26
C ALA A 141 -3.04 -18.26 -3.89
N GLN A 142 -2.14 -18.37 -4.88
CA GLN A 142 -0.70 -18.35 -4.62
C GLN A 142 -0.23 -16.94 -4.25
N LEU A 143 -0.75 -15.91 -4.92
CA LEU A 143 -0.43 -14.51 -4.66
C LEU A 143 -0.98 -14.02 -3.33
N VAL A 144 -2.18 -14.47 -2.93
CA VAL A 144 -2.74 -14.21 -1.58
C VAL A 144 -1.81 -14.79 -0.52
N VAL A 145 -1.45 -16.08 -0.63
CA VAL A 145 -0.51 -16.72 0.31
C VAL A 145 0.85 -16.02 0.32
N GLU A 146 1.38 -15.61 -0.84
CA GLU A 146 2.63 -14.85 -0.91
C GLU A 146 2.54 -13.51 -0.18
N LEU A 147 1.42 -12.79 -0.33
CA LEU A 147 1.19 -11.52 0.32
C LEU A 147 1.09 -11.67 1.85
N ASN A 148 0.37 -12.68 2.34
CA ASN A 148 0.28 -12.96 3.78
C ASN A 148 1.64 -13.35 4.36
N ASN A 149 2.45 -14.14 3.64
CA ASN A 149 3.82 -14.43 4.09
C ASN A 149 4.72 -13.18 4.16
N LEU A 150 4.47 -12.18 3.31
CA LEU A 150 5.19 -10.90 3.37
C LEU A 150 4.72 -10.04 4.54
N GLU A 151 3.42 -10.05 4.83
CA GLU A 151 2.85 -9.42 6.02
C GLU A 151 3.43 -10.01 7.31
N GLU A 152 3.49 -11.34 7.45
CA GLU A 152 4.08 -12.01 8.62
C GLU A 152 5.57 -11.63 8.82
N GLN A 153 6.30 -11.41 7.72
CA GLN A 153 7.67 -10.90 7.76
C GLN A 153 7.73 -9.43 8.22
N GLY A 154 6.73 -8.62 7.84
CA GLY A 154 6.57 -7.23 8.25
C GLY A 154 6.33 -7.11 9.74
N ASP A 155 5.41 -7.93 10.26
CA ASP A 155 5.13 -8.09 11.68
C ASP A 155 6.39 -8.43 12.48
N ALA A 156 7.20 -9.38 12.00
CA ALA A 156 8.44 -9.75 12.64
C ALA A 156 9.43 -8.56 12.68
N ILE A 157 9.58 -7.82 11.57
CA ILE A 157 10.44 -6.62 11.50
C ILE A 157 9.92 -5.54 12.45
N TYR A 158 8.60 -5.31 12.51
CA TYR A 158 7.97 -4.35 13.41
C TYR A 158 8.30 -4.66 14.86
N ILE A 159 8.10 -5.91 15.30
CA ILE A 159 8.37 -6.35 16.67
C ILE A 159 9.85 -6.14 17.03
N ASP A 160 10.76 -6.52 16.13
CA ASP A 160 12.20 -6.38 16.34
C ASP A 160 12.61 -4.90 16.40
N ALA A 161 12.10 -4.07 15.48
CA ALA A 161 12.37 -2.63 15.42
C ALA A 161 11.87 -1.92 16.68
N MET A 162 10.64 -2.20 17.10
CA MET A 162 10.03 -1.64 18.31
C MET A 162 10.78 -2.08 19.57
N THR A 163 11.18 -3.35 19.64
CA THR A 163 11.98 -3.88 20.75
C THR A 163 13.34 -3.19 20.82
N ASN A 164 14.02 -3.03 19.68
CA ASN A 164 15.34 -2.39 19.63
C ASN A 164 15.24 -0.90 19.97
N LEU A 165 14.24 -0.19 19.45
CA LEU A 165 13.98 1.22 19.71
C LEU A 165 13.86 1.49 21.21
N HIS A 166 13.00 0.76 21.91
CA HIS A 166 12.74 0.97 23.34
C HIS A 166 13.94 0.57 24.23
N ARG A 167 14.82 -0.31 23.76
CA ARG A 167 16.01 -0.73 24.51
C ARG A 167 17.16 0.26 24.35
N THR A 168 17.38 0.76 23.14
CA THR A 168 18.59 1.50 22.76
C THR A 168 18.42 3.01 22.81
N GLU A 169 17.26 3.54 22.43
CA GLU A 169 17.01 4.97 22.43
C GLU A 169 16.59 5.44 23.84
N LYS A 170 17.02 6.66 24.21
CA LYS A 170 16.70 7.29 25.50
C LYS A 170 15.98 8.61 25.33
N ASP A 171 16.09 9.25 24.18
CA ASP A 171 15.32 10.44 23.88
C ASP A 171 13.86 10.06 23.56
N ALA A 172 12.95 10.45 24.46
CA ALA A 172 11.53 10.16 24.31
C ALA A 172 10.91 10.79 23.06
N VAL A 173 11.42 11.94 22.58
CA VAL A 173 10.93 12.58 21.34
C VAL A 173 11.29 11.71 20.14
N VAL A 174 12.52 11.21 20.09
CA VAL A 174 12.98 10.30 19.03
C VAL A 174 12.23 8.96 19.09
N VAL A 175 11.99 8.42 20.29
CA VAL A 175 11.18 7.20 20.47
C VAL A 175 9.77 7.38 19.92
N ILE A 176 9.10 8.48 20.25
CA ILE A 176 7.73 8.74 19.77
C ILE A 176 7.72 8.83 18.24
N ALA A 177 8.61 9.62 17.67
CA ALA A 177 8.63 9.85 16.23
C ALA A 177 8.98 8.58 15.43
N LEU A 178 9.98 7.79 15.87
CA LEU A 178 10.33 6.52 15.22
C LEU A 178 9.27 5.44 15.44
N ARG A 179 8.61 5.40 16.60
CA ARG A 179 7.46 4.52 16.82
C ARG A 179 6.38 4.79 15.80
N ASP A 180 6.04 6.06 15.59
CA ASP A 180 4.99 6.42 14.65
C ASP A 180 5.39 6.01 13.22
N VAL A 181 6.62 6.26 12.80
CA VAL A 181 7.17 5.74 11.52
C VAL A 181 7.00 4.22 11.40
N PHE A 182 7.36 3.44 12.42
CA PHE A 182 7.22 1.98 12.38
C PHE A 182 5.76 1.52 12.35
N ASN A 183 4.86 2.22 13.06
CA ASN A 183 3.43 1.93 13.00
C ASN A 183 2.87 2.19 11.59
N TYR A 184 3.31 3.24 10.90
CA TYR A 184 2.84 3.52 9.54
C TYR A 184 3.43 2.55 8.50
N LEU A 185 4.67 2.10 8.69
CA LEU A 185 5.25 1.03 7.87
C LEU A 185 4.47 -0.29 8.01
N GLU A 186 4.12 -0.66 9.24
CA GLU A 186 3.28 -1.84 9.52
C GLU A 186 1.87 -1.68 8.94
N ARG A 187 1.22 -0.54 9.20
CA ARG A 187 -0.11 -0.24 8.64
C ARG A 187 -0.15 -0.27 7.12
N ALA A 188 0.89 0.19 6.43
CA ALA A 188 0.97 0.11 4.97
C ALA A 188 1.12 -1.33 4.47
N CYS A 189 1.79 -2.19 5.26
CA CYS A 189 1.94 -3.61 4.98
C CYS A 189 0.61 -4.35 5.19
N ASP A 190 -0.05 -4.13 6.33
CA ASP A 190 -1.40 -4.64 6.67
C ASP A 190 -2.45 -4.20 5.63
N ALA A 191 -2.40 -2.93 5.20
CA ALA A 191 -3.28 -2.44 4.14
C ALA A 191 -3.09 -3.19 2.81
N CYS A 192 -1.87 -3.63 2.49
CA CYS A 192 -1.64 -4.49 1.32
C CYS A 192 -2.31 -5.86 1.49
N GLU A 193 -2.15 -6.50 2.66
CA GLU A 193 -2.80 -7.78 2.98
C GLU A 193 -4.33 -7.65 2.90
N HIS A 194 -4.89 -6.57 3.44
CA HIS A 194 -6.33 -6.30 3.39
C HIS A 194 -6.87 -6.22 1.95
N VAL A 195 -6.12 -5.64 1.01
CA VAL A 195 -6.47 -5.71 -0.42
C VAL A 195 -6.50 -7.16 -0.91
N GLY A 196 -5.57 -7.99 -0.43
CA GLY A 196 -5.54 -9.42 -0.72
C GLY A 196 -6.75 -10.18 -0.21
N ASP A 197 -7.17 -9.92 1.03
CA ASP A 197 -8.38 -10.49 1.63
C ASP A 197 -9.64 -10.14 0.83
N ILE A 198 -9.75 -8.88 0.40
CA ILE A 198 -10.87 -8.44 -0.44
C ILE A 198 -10.81 -9.18 -1.79
N VAL A 199 -9.65 -9.26 -2.44
CA VAL A 199 -9.52 -10.00 -3.72
C VAL A 199 -9.89 -11.47 -3.56
N GLU A 200 -9.48 -12.12 -2.46
CA GLU A 200 -9.85 -13.51 -2.17
C GLU A 200 -11.37 -13.66 -1.98
N SER A 201 -11.98 -12.78 -1.17
CA SER A 201 -13.42 -12.75 -0.94
C SER A 201 -14.21 -12.56 -2.24
N VAL A 202 -13.80 -11.60 -3.08
CA VAL A 202 -14.39 -11.36 -4.41
C VAL A 202 -14.28 -12.60 -5.28
N ALA A 203 -13.12 -13.25 -5.30
CA ALA A 203 -12.91 -14.45 -6.11
C ALA A 203 -13.81 -15.61 -5.65
N ILE A 204 -14.01 -15.80 -4.34
CA ILE A 204 -14.87 -16.86 -3.78
C ILE A 204 -16.36 -16.53 -3.97
N GLY A 205 -16.78 -15.30 -3.68
CA GLY A 205 -18.18 -14.87 -3.74
C GLY A 205 -18.77 -14.83 -5.16
N ASN A 206 -17.91 -14.66 -6.17
CA ASN A 206 -18.31 -14.56 -7.57
C ASN A 206 -18.02 -15.84 -8.40
N MET A 207 -17.69 -16.97 -7.74
CA MET A 207 -17.50 -18.29 -8.37
C MET A 207 -18.80 -18.98 -8.77
#